data_AF-A0A7S2Q0X7-F1
#
_entry.id   AF-A0A7S2Q0X7-F1
#
_cell.length_a   1.000
_cell.length_b   1.000
_cell.length_c   1.000
_cell.angle_alpha   90.00
_cell.angle_beta   90.00
_cell.angle_gamma   90.00
#
_symmetry.space_group_name_H-M   'P 1'
#
loop_
_entity.id
_entity.type
_entity.pdbx_description
1 polymer ?
#
loop_
_entity_poly.entity_id
_entity_poly.type
_entity_poly.pdbx_seq_one_letter_code
_entity_poly.pdbx_strand_id
1 'polypeptide(L)'
;EWVDFPRPENEWSYHLCRRRWDLAEDEELRYKFFQAFDEMMQACENRFQWLASDHQFVSLKNEWDKVIAFERGDVLIVVNFHATMSYQGYRIGSQWNEPLRIVLDTDE
;
A
#
# COMPACT_ATOMS: atom_id res chain seq x y z
N GLU A 1 2.84 15.43 12.74
CA GLU A 1 4.03 15.43 13.63
C GLU A 1 5.23 14.86 12.87
N TRP A 2 6.44 14.94 13.44
CA TRP A 2 7.68 14.32 12.94
C TRP A 2 8.48 13.79 14.14
N VAL A 3 9.54 13.01 13.90
CA VAL A 3 10.44 12.54 14.97
C VAL A 3 11.48 13.62 15.26
N ASP A 4 11.58 14.03 16.52
CA ASP A 4 12.63 14.92 16.99
C ASP A 4 13.15 14.45 18.35
N PHE A 5 14.47 14.57 18.55
CA PHE A 5 15.13 14.21 19.80
C PHE A 5 15.49 15.48 20.59
N PRO A 6 15.60 15.40 21.93
CA PRO A 6 16.06 16.51 22.74
C PRO A 6 17.41 17.06 22.27
N ARG A 7 17.47 18.36 21.96
CA ARG A 7 18.68 19.10 21.56
C ARG A 7 18.57 20.57 21.96
N PRO A 8 19.68 21.32 22.04
CA PRO A 8 19.64 22.73 22.42
C PRO A 8 18.67 23.58 21.59
N GLU A 9 18.53 23.29 20.29
CA GLU A 9 17.68 24.02 19.36
C GLU A 9 16.17 23.81 19.60
N ASN A 10 15.79 22.75 20.33
CA ASN A 10 14.42 22.50 20.77
C ASN A 10 14.28 22.50 22.30
N GLU A 11 15.20 23.19 22.99
CA GLU A 11 15.19 23.34 24.45
C GLU A 11 15.21 22.01 25.21
N TRP A 12 15.87 20.99 24.64
CA TRP A 12 15.89 19.62 25.17
C TRP A 12 14.49 19.01 25.32
N SER A 13 13.56 19.37 24.43
CA SER A 13 12.18 18.88 24.47
C SER A 13 12.06 17.40 24.11
N TYR A 14 11.27 16.68 24.91
CA TYR A 14 10.89 15.28 24.67
C TYR A 14 9.53 15.13 23.99
N HIS A 15 8.84 16.25 23.68
CA HIS A 15 7.45 16.23 23.20
C HIS A 15 7.24 15.33 21.97
N LEU A 16 8.19 15.34 21.03
CA LEU A 16 8.16 14.56 19.79
C LEU A 16 8.95 13.25 19.87
N CYS A 17 9.69 13.01 20.96
CA CYS A 17 10.52 11.82 21.16
C CYS A 17 9.68 10.65 21.71
N ARG A 18 8.57 10.33 21.03
CA ARG A 18 7.61 9.31 21.45
C ARG A 18 6.90 8.68 20.27
N ARG A 19 6.21 7.57 20.52
CA ARG A 19 5.25 6.98 19.58
C ARG A 19 3.85 7.11 20.15
N ARG A 20 2.91 7.42 19.27
CA ARG A 20 1.48 7.56 19.57
C ARG A 20 0.74 6.30 19.15
N TRP A 21 0.98 5.20 19.86
CA TRP A 21 0.30 3.93 19.58
C TRP A 21 -1.20 4.03 19.80
N ASP A 22 -1.61 4.89 20.74
CA ASP A 22 -2.99 5.23 21.06
C ASP A 22 -3.78 5.74 19.85
N LEU A 23 -3.14 6.36 18.85
CA LEU A 23 -3.87 6.86 17.67
C LEU A 23 -4.52 5.76 16.84
N ALA A 24 -3.87 4.58 16.77
CA ALA A 24 -4.40 3.45 16.02
C ALA A 24 -5.37 2.60 16.86
N GLU A 25 -5.24 2.62 18.19
CA GLU A 25 -6.14 1.95 19.13
C GLU A 25 -7.46 2.70 19.35
N ASP A 26 -7.49 4.02 19.10
CA ASP A 26 -8.68 4.84 19.25
C ASP A 26 -9.69 4.59 18.11
N GLU A 27 -10.84 4.02 18.48
CA GLU A 27 -11.92 3.67 17.56
C GLU A 27 -12.62 4.89 16.92
N GLU A 28 -12.52 6.08 17.51
CA GLU A 28 -13.07 7.31 16.94
C GLU A 28 -12.14 7.92 15.87
N LEU A 29 -10.89 7.47 15.80
CA LEU A 29 -9.91 7.91 14.80
C LEU A 29 -9.85 6.95 13.61
N ARG A 30 -9.18 7.43 12.54
CA ARG A 30 -9.05 6.72 11.26
C ARG A 30 -7.70 6.01 11.07
N TYR A 31 -6.77 6.12 12.02
CA TYR A 31 -5.45 5.51 11.88
C TYR A 31 -5.50 3.98 11.85
N LYS A 32 -6.52 3.38 12.48
CA LYS A 32 -6.80 1.94 12.43
C LYS A 32 -6.92 1.39 11.00
N PHE A 33 -7.41 2.18 10.04
CA PHE A 33 -7.52 1.74 8.65
C PHE A 33 -6.13 1.60 7.99
N PHE A 34 -5.19 2.49 8.31
CA PHE A 34 -3.81 2.36 7.82
C PHE A 34 -3.11 1.15 8.44
N GLN A 35 -3.34 0.88 9.73
CA GLN A 35 -2.80 -0.30 10.37
C GLN A 35 -3.38 -1.59 9.78
N ALA A 36 -4.71 -1.67 9.61
CA ALA A 36 -5.37 -2.82 9.01
C ALA A 36 -4.86 -3.10 7.58
N PHE A 37 -4.70 -2.05 6.77
CA PHE A 37 -4.13 -2.20 5.43
C PHE A 37 -2.68 -2.72 5.47
N ASP A 38 -1.83 -2.22 6.36
CA ASP A 38 -0.45 -2.72 6.52
C ASP A 38 -0.43 -4.19 6.94
N GLU A 39 -1.26 -4.58 7.91
CA GLU A 39 -1.40 -5.97 8.36
C GLU A 39 -1.83 -6.90 7.22
N MET A 40 -2.81 -6.48 6.41
CA MET A 40 -3.28 -7.24 5.24
C MET A 40 -2.19 -7.33 4.16
N MET A 41 -1.46 -6.25 3.89
CA MET A 41 -0.35 -6.23 2.93
C MET A 41 0.76 -7.20 3.35
N GLN A 42 1.15 -7.21 4.62
CA GLN A 42 2.13 -8.15 5.17
C GLN A 42 1.62 -9.60 5.13
N ALA A 43 0.34 -9.83 5.44
CA ALA A 43 -0.27 -11.16 5.36
C ALA A 43 -0.29 -11.69 3.91
N CYS A 44 -0.58 -10.83 2.94
CA CYS A 44 -0.49 -11.17 1.53
C CYS A 44 0.94 -11.52 1.14
N GLU A 45 1.94 -10.74 1.57
CA GLU A 45 3.32 -11.06 1.25
C GLU A 45 3.77 -12.38 1.90
N ASN A 46 3.41 -12.64 3.16
CA ASN A 46 3.69 -13.91 3.82
C ASN A 46 3.10 -15.12 3.08
N ARG A 47 2.01 -14.92 2.33
CA ARG A 47 1.36 -15.96 1.54
C ARG A 47 1.96 -16.13 0.14
N PHE A 48 2.20 -15.02 -0.57
CA PHE A 48 2.57 -15.04 -2.00
C PHE A 48 4.07 -14.86 -2.26
N GLN A 49 4.82 -14.37 -1.26
CA GLN A 49 6.27 -14.26 -1.27
C GLN A 49 6.82 -13.51 -2.49
N TRP A 50 6.12 -12.47 -2.94
CA TRP A 50 6.50 -11.68 -4.10
C TRP A 50 7.81 -10.91 -3.88
N LEU A 51 8.23 -10.63 -2.63
CA LEU A 51 9.51 -9.97 -2.38
C LEU A 51 10.70 -10.87 -2.73
N ALA A 52 10.56 -12.18 -2.51
CA ALA A 52 11.58 -13.19 -2.78
C ALA A 52 11.54 -13.74 -4.21
N SER A 53 10.52 -13.39 -4.98
CA SER A 53 10.37 -13.82 -6.38
C SER A 53 11.33 -13.07 -7.31
N ASP A 54 11.96 -13.81 -8.23
CA ASP A 54 12.72 -13.26 -9.35
C ASP A 54 11.82 -12.65 -10.44
N HIS A 55 10.57 -13.14 -10.56
CA HIS A 55 9.61 -12.62 -11.54
C HIS A 55 9.15 -11.21 -11.15
N GLN A 56 9.43 -10.25 -12.03
CA GLN A 56 8.93 -8.89 -11.95
C GLN A 56 8.73 -8.35 -13.37
N PHE A 57 7.52 -7.89 -13.68
CA PHE A 57 7.18 -7.38 -15.01
C PHE A 57 6.17 -6.24 -14.94
N VAL A 58 6.51 -5.07 -15.49
CA VAL A 58 5.57 -3.93 -15.56
C VAL A 58 4.77 -4.04 -16.85
N SER A 59 3.49 -4.42 -16.73
CA SER A 59 2.59 -4.60 -17.87
C SER A 59 2.00 -3.29 -18.38
N LEU A 60 1.82 -2.29 -17.50
CA LEU A 60 1.24 -1.00 -17.85
C LEU A 60 1.81 0.16 -17.01
N LYS A 61 2.12 1.26 -17.69
CA LYS A 61 2.43 2.57 -17.10
C LYS A 61 1.73 3.67 -17.90
N ASN A 62 0.45 3.89 -17.62
CA ASN A 62 -0.36 4.84 -18.36
C ASN A 62 -0.32 6.21 -17.68
N GLU A 63 0.43 7.14 -18.27
CA GLU A 63 0.57 8.50 -17.75
C GLU A 63 -0.72 9.31 -17.83
N TRP A 64 -1.62 9.04 -18.77
CA TRP A 64 -2.86 9.80 -18.91
C TRP A 64 -3.89 9.32 -17.90
N ASP A 65 -4.14 8.00 -17.89
CA ASP A 65 -5.09 7.38 -16.97
C ASP A 65 -4.57 7.32 -15.54
N LYS A 66 -3.26 7.56 -15.32
CA LYS A 66 -2.57 7.42 -14.03
C LYS A 66 -2.69 6.00 -13.46
N VAL A 67 -2.73 5.00 -14.32
CA VAL A 67 -2.81 3.59 -13.94
C VAL A 67 -1.45 2.91 -14.12
N ILE A 68 -1.01 2.22 -13.08
CA ILE A 68 0.16 1.34 -13.11
C ILE A 68 -0.33 -0.08 -12.85
N ALA A 69 0.09 -1.02 -13.70
CA ALA A 69 -0.11 -2.44 -13.46
C ALA A 69 1.20 -3.20 -13.65
N PHE A 70 1.48 -4.12 -12.73
CA PHE A 70 2.69 -4.91 -12.77
C PHE A 70 2.48 -6.25 -12.06
N GLU A 71 3.29 -7.21 -12.49
CA GLU A 71 3.36 -8.54 -11.92
C GLU A 71 4.60 -8.63 -11.05
N ARG A 72 4.47 -9.30 -9.90
CA ARG A 72 5.60 -9.69 -9.07
C ARG A 72 5.30 -11.03 -8.42
N GLY A 73 6.10 -12.05 -8.70
CA GLY A 73 5.75 -13.43 -8.37
C GLY A 73 4.39 -13.83 -8.94
N ASP A 74 3.55 -14.45 -8.12
CA ASP A 74 2.23 -14.95 -8.54
C ASP A 74 1.08 -13.95 -8.37
N VAL A 75 1.39 -12.65 -8.25
CA VAL A 75 0.38 -11.60 -8.09
C VAL A 75 0.44 -10.55 -9.20
N LEU A 76 -0.75 -10.10 -9.64
CA LEU A 76 -0.95 -8.90 -10.44
C LEU A 76 -1.38 -7.76 -9.52
N ILE A 77 -0.62 -6.67 -9.52
CA ILE A 77 -0.89 -5.47 -8.74
C ILE A 77 -1.35 -4.37 -9.70
N VAL A 78 -2.48 -3.74 -9.40
CA VAL A 78 -3.06 -2.65 -10.19
C VAL A 78 -3.29 -1.47 -9.27
N VAL A 79 -2.75 -0.31 -9.62
CA VAL A 79 -2.89 0.93 -8.85
C VAL A 79 -3.43 2.03 -9.75
N ASN A 80 -4.57 2.60 -9.36
CA ASN A 80 -5.14 3.78 -10.00
C ASN A 80 -4.78 5.02 -9.16
N PHE A 81 -3.87 5.85 -9.66
CA PHE A 81 -3.48 7.11 -9.04
C PHE A 81 -4.30 8.31 -9.55
N HIS A 82 -5.31 8.10 -10.40
CA HIS A 82 -6.12 9.20 -10.87
C HIS A 82 -6.95 9.78 -9.72
N ALA A 83 -6.87 11.09 -9.52
CA ALA A 83 -7.53 11.77 -8.40
C ALA A 83 -9.09 11.75 -8.43
N THR A 84 -9.70 11.29 -9.53
CA THR A 84 -11.13 11.50 -9.79
C THR A 84 -11.77 10.50 -10.76
N MET A 85 -10.99 9.87 -11.65
CA MET A 85 -11.53 8.97 -12.66
C MET A 85 -11.49 7.52 -12.19
N SER A 86 -12.63 6.85 -12.31
CA SER A 86 -12.77 5.40 -12.15
C SER A 86 -12.98 4.77 -13.53
N TYR A 87 -12.49 3.54 -13.70
CA TYR A 87 -12.53 2.84 -14.97
C TYR A 87 -13.29 1.51 -14.83
N GLN A 88 -14.23 1.26 -15.75
CA GLN A 88 -14.93 -0.01 -15.85
C GLN A 88 -14.43 -0.78 -17.08
N GLY A 89 -14.20 -2.09 -16.95
CA GLY A 89 -13.69 -2.92 -18.05
C GLY A 89 -12.29 -2.53 -18.52
N TYR A 90 -11.48 -1.93 -17.63
CA TYR A 90 -10.11 -1.53 -17.93
C TYR A 90 -9.26 -2.78 -18.21
N ARG A 91 -8.64 -2.85 -19.39
CA ARG A 91 -7.90 -4.04 -19.82
C ARG A 91 -6.46 -3.98 -19.32
N ILE A 92 -6.06 -5.01 -18.56
CA ILE A 92 -4.70 -5.23 -18.10
C ILE A 92 -4.17 -6.51 -18.73
N GLY A 93 -2.94 -6.48 -19.25
CA GLY A 93 -2.26 -7.69 -19.72
C GLY A 93 -1.73 -8.49 -18.54
N SER A 94 -1.86 -9.82 -18.60
CA SER A 94 -1.31 -10.76 -17.62
C SER A 94 -0.60 -11.94 -18.28
N GLN A 95 0.36 -12.55 -17.58
CA GLN A 95 1.00 -13.80 -18.02
C GLN A 95 0.10 -15.04 -17.87
N TRP A 96 -0.87 -15.00 -16.95
CA TRP A 96 -1.77 -16.11 -16.68
C TRP A 96 -2.95 -16.10 -17.65
N ASN A 97 -3.33 -17.30 -18.12
CA ASN A 97 -4.51 -17.55 -18.94
C ASN A 97 -5.72 -18.04 -18.11
N GLU A 98 -5.61 -17.99 -16.77
CA GLU A 98 -6.65 -18.44 -15.84
C GLU A 98 -7.42 -17.26 -15.24
N PRO A 99 -8.66 -17.47 -14.75
CA PRO A 99 -9.38 -16.44 -14.02
C PRO A 99 -8.62 -15.96 -12.79
N LEU A 100 -8.39 -14.65 -12.71
CA LEU A 100 -7.79 -14.02 -11.54
C LEU A 100 -8.86 -13.76 -10.47
N ARG A 101 -8.44 -13.77 -9.21
CA ARG A 101 -9.28 -13.38 -8.06
C ARG A 101 -8.62 -12.25 -7.30
N ILE A 102 -9.44 -11.40 -6.68
CA ILE A 102 -8.96 -10.37 -5.76
C ILE A 102 -8.48 -11.06 -4.48
N VAL A 103 -7.26 -10.71 -4.06
CA VAL A 103 -6.65 -11.20 -2.81
C VAL A 103 -6.44 -10.09 -1.79
N LEU A 104 -6.41 -8.84 -2.24
CA LEU A 104 -6.33 -7.63 -1.46
C LEU A 104 -7.03 -6.52 -2.25
N ASP A 105 -7.91 -5.78 -1.60
CA ASP A 105 -8.58 -4.59 -2.12
C ASP A 105 -8.36 -3.44 -1.12
N THR A 106 -8.01 -2.26 -1.60
CA THR A 106 -7.78 -1.08 -0.73
C THR A 106 -9.03 -0.24 -0.53
N ASP A 107 -10.11 -0.52 -1.26
CA ASP A 107 -11.40 0.17 -1.15
C ASP A 107 -12.37 -0.56 -0.20
N GLU A 108 -11.98 -1.71 0.37
CA GLU A 108 -12.67 -2.41 1.49
C GLU A 108 -12.32 -1.79 2.85
#